data_AF-A0AAE3XTH5-F1
#
_entry.id   AF-A0AAE3XTH5-F1
#
_cell.length_a   1.000
_cell.length_b   1.000
_cell.length_c   1.000
_cell.angle_alpha   90.00
_cell.angle_beta   90.00
_cell.angle_gamma   90.00
#
_symmetry.space_group_name_H-M   'P 1'
#
loop_
_entity.id
_entity.type
_entity.pdbx_description
1 polymer ?
#
loop_
_entity_poly.entity_id
_entity_poly.type
_entity_poly.pdbx_seq_one_letter_code
_entity_poly.pdbx_strand_id
1 'polypeptide(L)' 'MKLILDIQDNKAEFIMELLGNFNFVKTEPLSVYKAEVLENVKQGVEEMNLINQGKGKGISAKDLLDEL' A
#
# COMPACT_ATOMS: atom_id res chain seq x y z
N MET A 1 -1.58 -16.25 0.41
CA MET A 1 -1.28 -15.01 1.16
C MET A 1 -0.93 -13.93 0.16
N LYS A 2 -1.27 -12.66 0.42
CA LYS A 2 -0.86 -11.52 -0.42
C LYS A 2 0.12 -10.66 0.39
N LEU A 3 1.18 -10.20 -0.25
CA LEU A 3 2.25 -9.42 0.35
C LEU A 3 2.53 -8.22 -0.54
N ILE A 4 2.81 -7.06 0.07
CA ILE A 4 3.32 -5.87 -0.60
C ILE A 4 4.79 -5.75 -0.20
N LEU A 5 5.67 -5.58 -1.17
CA LEU A 5 7.11 -5.44 -0.95
C LEU A 5 7.51 -4.04 -1.39
N ASP A 6 8.12 -3.29 -0.47
CA ASP A 6 8.83 -2.05 -0.78
C ASP A 6 10.29 -2.40 -1.05
N ILE A 7 10.73 -2.21 -2.29
CA ILE A 7 12.04 -2.64 -2.80
C ILE A 7 12.71 -1.44 -3.44
N GLN A 8 14.00 -1.24 -3.15
CA GLN A 8 14.78 -0.22 -3.85
C GLN A 8 14.82 -0.51 -5.35
N ASP A 9 14.62 0.50 -6.19
CA ASP A 9 14.54 0.37 -7.65
C ASP A 9 15.70 -0.43 -8.26
N ASN A 10 16.94 -0.18 -7.78
CA ASN A 10 18.14 -0.87 -8.24
C ASN A 10 18.23 -2.36 -7.84
N LYS A 11 17.29 -2.86 -7.02
CA LYS A 11 17.17 -4.26 -6.60
C LYS A 11 15.88 -4.92 -7.10
N ALA A 12 14.95 -4.15 -7.67
CA ALA A 12 13.63 -4.66 -8.08
C ALA A 12 13.76 -5.81 -9.09
N GLU A 13 14.60 -5.65 -10.12
CA GLU A 13 14.82 -6.67 -11.15
C GLU A 13 15.32 -8.00 -10.56
N PHE A 14 16.35 -7.93 -9.70
CA PHE A 14 16.91 -9.10 -9.01
C PHE A 14 15.86 -9.83 -8.15
N ILE A 15 15.05 -9.09 -7.40
CA ILE A 15 14.02 -9.69 -6.54
C ILE A 15 12.91 -10.32 -7.39
N MET A 16 12.51 -9.69 -8.49
CA MET A 16 11.50 -10.24 -9.41
C MET A 16 11.96 -11.55 -10.05
N GLU A 17 13.22 -11.63 -10.48
CA GLU A 17 13.82 -12.88 -10.99
C GLU A 17 13.86 -13.97 -9.91
N LEU A 18 14.31 -13.63 -8.70
CA LEU A 18 14.38 -14.57 -7.59
C LEU A 18 12.99 -15.15 -7.27
N LEU A 19 11.98 -14.28 -7.18
CA LEU A 19 10.61 -14.70 -6.90
C LEU A 19 10.00 -15.50 -8.05
N GLY A 20 10.35 -15.19 -9.30
CA GLY A 20 9.92 -15.92 -10.49
C GLY A 20 10.42 -17.37 -10.56
N ASN A 21 11.52 -17.70 -9.87
CA ASN A 21 12.02 -19.07 -9.77
C ASN A 21 11.13 -19.99 -8.90
N PHE A 22 10.26 -19.42 -8.07
CA PHE A 22 9.34 -20.20 -7.25
C PHE A 22 8.01 -20.40 -7.99
N ASN A 23 7.74 -21.62 -8.44
CA ASN A 23 6.51 -21.98 -9.18
C ASN A 23 5.20 -21.80 -8.39
N PHE A 24 5.29 -21.62 -7.08
CA PHE A 24 4.16 -21.38 -6.17
C PHE A 24 3.94 -19.88 -5.86
N VAL A 25 4.79 -18.99 -6.40
CA VAL A 25 4.69 -17.54 -6.21
C VAL A 25 4.22 -16.90 -7.52
N LYS A 26 3.26 -15.99 -7.44
CA LYS A 26 2.87 -15.11 -8.54
C LYS A 26 3.35 -13.71 -8.20
N THR A 27 4.13 -13.11 -9.08
CA THR A 27 4.61 -11.74 -8.95
C THR A 27 3.91 -10.86 -9.98
N GLU A 28 3.43 -9.71 -9.53
CA GLU A 28 2.83 -8.69 -10.38
C GLU A 28 3.37 -7.32 -9.92
N PRO A 29 3.99 -6.53 -10.81
CA PRO A 29 4.44 -5.19 -10.45
C PRO A 29 3.22 -4.30 -10.19
N LEU A 30 3.31 -3.51 -9.12
CA LEU A 30 2.31 -2.51 -8.80
C LEU A 30 2.68 -1.21 -9.52
N SER A 31 1.73 -0.57 -10.21
CA SER A 31 2.00 0.75 -10.78
C SER A 31 2.16 1.78 -9.66
N VAL A 32 2.98 2.81 -9.87
CA VAL A 32 3.23 3.88 -8.88
C VAL A 32 1.93 4.43 -8.31
N TYR A 33 0.98 4.78 -9.18
CA TYR A 33 -0.36 5.26 -8.77
C TYR A 33 -1.11 4.27 -7.86
N LYS A 34 -1.03 2.96 -8.13
CA LYS A 34 -1.70 1.96 -7.30
C LYS A 34 -1.01 1.78 -5.94
N ALA A 35 0.31 1.95 -5.90
CA ALA A 35 1.09 1.91 -4.65
C ALA A 35 0.73 3.09 -3.75
N GLU A 36 0.70 4.29 -4.32
CA GLU A 36 0.32 5.53 -3.62
C GLU A 36 -1.10 5.46 -3.06
N VAL A 37 -2.07 5.06 -3.89
CA VAL A 37 -3.47 4.89 -3.43
C VAL A 37 -3.59 3.87 -2.30
N LEU A 38 -2.85 2.75 -2.36
CA LEU A 38 -2.90 1.75 -1.28
C LEU A 38 -2.29 2.28 0.03
N GLU A 39 -1.19 3.02 -0.04
CA GLU A 39 -0.56 3.60 1.14
C GLU A 39 -1.44 4.69 1.76
N ASN A 40 -2.01 5.58 0.94
CA ASN A 40 -2.91 6.62 1.42
C ASN A 40 -4.20 6.04 2.04
N VAL A 41 -4.78 4.99 1.44
CA VAL A 41 -5.93 4.28 2.03
C VAL A 41 -5.56 3.63 3.37
N LYS A 42 -4.38 3.02 3.46
CA LYS A 42 -3.89 2.42 4.71
C LYS A 42 -3.72 3.49 5.80
N GLN A 43 -3.12 4.63 5.47
CA GLN A 43 -3.00 5.77 6.37
C GLN A 43 -4.37 6.27 6.84
N GLY A 44 -5.33 6.45 5.95
CA GLY A 44 -6.69 6.86 6.29
C GLY A 44 -7.39 5.87 7.26
N VAL A 45 -7.14 4.56 7.13
CA VAL A 45 -7.64 3.56 8.08
C VAL A 45 -6.95 3.66 9.44
N GLU A 46 -5.64 3.89 9.47
CA GLU A 46 -4.89 4.10 10.72
C GLU A 46 -5.40 5.35 11.48
N GLU A 47 -5.64 6.45 10.76
CA GLU A 47 -6.23 7.67 11.31
C GLU A 47 -7.65 7.45 11.83
N MET A 48 -8.49 6.72 11.08
CA MET A 48 -9.84 6.36 11.51
C MET A 48 -9.83 5.56 12.81
N ASN A 49 -8.86 4.65 12.97
CA ASN A 49 -8.67 3.92 14.22
C ASN A 49 -8.27 4.84 15.39
N LEU A 50 -7.47 5.89 15.16
CA LEU A 50 -7.14 6.89 16.17
C LEU A 50 -8.34 7.76 16.56
N ILE A 51 -9.17 8.13 15.59
CA ILE A 51 -10.42 8.87 15.82
C ILE A 51 -11.39 8.05 16.66
N ASN A 52 -11.55 6.75 16.35
CA ASN A 52 -12.37 5.83 17.16
C ASN A 52 -11.88 5.69 18.61
N GLN A 53 -10.58 5.89 18.85
CA GLN A 53 -9.99 5.92 20.20
C GLN A 53 -10.16 7.29 20.89
N GLY A 54 -10.81 8.26 20.25
CA GLY A 54 -11.00 9.62 20.77
C GLY A 54 -9.74 10.50 20.70
N LYS A 55 -8.72 10.10 19.92
CA LYS A 55 -7.40 10.76 19.86
C LYS A 55 -7.27 11.79 18.74
N GLY A 56 -8.33 12.04 17.97
CA GLY A 56 -8.30 12.96 16.83
C GLY A 56 -9.69 13.44 16.40
N LYS A 57 -9.73 14.29 15.38
CA LYS A 57 -10.97 14.73 14.70
C LYS A 57 -10.94 14.19 13.27
N GLY A 58 -12.03 13.55 12.87
CA GLY A 58 -12.18 13.06 11.50
C GLY A 58 -12.59 14.15 10.52
N ILE A 59 -12.28 13.91 9.25
CA ILE A 59 -12.80 14.65 8.09
C ILE A 59 -13.94 13.86 7.43
N SER A 60 -14.67 14.47 6.49
CA SER A 60 -15.70 13.73 5.77
C SER A 60 -15.07 12.70 4.83
N ALA A 61 -15.79 11.62 4.53
CA ALA A 61 -15.32 10.62 3.58
C ALA A 61 -15.08 11.21 2.17
N LYS A 62 -15.79 12.30 1.83
CA LYS A 62 -15.58 12.99 0.56
C LYS A 62 -14.25 13.74 0.55
N ASP A 63 -13.96 14.49 1.61
CA ASP A 63 -12.71 15.24 1.71
C ASP A 63 -11.51 14.29 1.69
N LEU A 64 -11.63 13.13 2.35
CA LEU A 64 -10.61 12.08 2.31
C LEU A 64 -10.39 11.56 0.88
N LEU A 65 -11.44 11.36 0.09
CA LEU A 65 -11.31 10.91 -1.30
C LEU A 65 -10.73 11.99 -2.23
N ASP A 66 -10.97 13.26 -1.94
CA ASP A 66 -10.42 14.39 -2.70
C ASP A 66 -8.89 14.56 -2.46
N GLU A 67 -8.34 13.93 -1.41
CA GLU A 67 -6.91 13.92 -1.06
C GLU A 67 -6.13 12.71 -1.63
N LEU A 68 -6.82 11.71 -2.23
CA LEU A 68 -6.23 10.50 -2.83
C LEU A 68 -5.92 10.63 -4.32
#